data_AF-A0A1F8EW71-F1
#
_entry.id   AF-A0A1F8EW71-F1
#
_cell.length_a   1.000
_cell.length_b   1.000
_cell.length_c   1.000
_cell.angle_alpha   90.00
_cell.angle_beta   90.00
_cell.angle_gamma   90.00
#
_symmetry.space_group_name_H-M   'P 1'
#
loop_
_entity.id
_entity.type
_entity.pdbx_description
1 polymer ?
#
loop_
_entity_poly.entity_id
_entity_poly.type
_entity_poly.pdbx_seq_one_letter_code
_entity_poly.pdbx_strand_id
1 'polypeptide(L)'
;MTKNEQEQPNQQKSFESVLADIKQKLNNVYRGKNIEEMHNRIAEFGYKLMDKYSDCRNYILFHVLIGSTPPSNATIKEDFPGEDSIIKFIKNL
;
A
#
# COMPACT_ATOMS: atom_id res chain seq x y z
N MET A 1 -36.43 -5.97 -29.92
CA MET A 1 -35.80 -6.49 -28.69
C MET A 1 -34.30 -6.51 -28.89
N THR A 2 -33.59 -5.56 -28.29
CA THR A 2 -32.17 -5.70 -27.98
C THR A 2 -31.95 -4.85 -26.74
N LYS A 3 -31.82 -5.54 -25.60
CA LYS A 3 -31.46 -4.93 -24.33
C LYS A 3 -29.98 -4.55 -24.47
N ASN A 4 -29.68 -3.26 -24.61
CA ASN A 4 -28.32 -2.80 -24.44
C ASN A 4 -27.99 -2.88 -22.96
N GLU A 5 -27.12 -3.82 -22.63
CA GLU A 5 -26.61 -4.08 -21.30
C GLU A 5 -25.91 -2.83 -20.76
N GLN A 6 -26.28 -2.45 -19.54
CA GLN A 6 -25.69 -1.36 -18.79
C GLN A 6 -24.26 -1.77 -18.42
N GLU A 7 -23.26 -1.16 -19.07
CA GLU A 7 -21.89 -1.16 -18.54
C GLU A 7 -21.91 -0.41 -17.20
N GLN A 8 -21.73 -1.16 -16.11
CA GLN A 8 -21.59 -0.57 -14.77
C GLN A 8 -20.35 0.33 -14.72
N PRO A 9 -20.42 1.53 -14.10
CA PRO A 9 -19.25 2.39 -13.99
C PRO A 9 -18.20 1.71 -13.11
N ASN A 10 -17.08 1.34 -13.73
CA ASN A 10 -15.86 0.87 -13.06
C ASN A 10 -15.37 1.98 -12.09
N GLN A 11 -15.68 1.85 -10.80
CA GLN A 11 -15.28 2.82 -9.78
C GLN A 11 -13.78 2.69 -9.50
N GLN A 12 -12.95 3.34 -10.32
CA GLN A 12 -11.53 3.46 -10.04
C GLN A 12 -11.35 4.34 -8.78
N LYS A 13 -10.95 3.72 -7.66
CA LYS A 13 -10.67 4.44 -6.41
C LYS A 13 -9.58 5.50 -6.65
N SER A 14 -9.74 6.68 -6.04
CA SER A 14 -8.67 7.68 -6.02
C SER A 14 -7.48 7.15 -5.22
N PHE A 15 -6.27 7.63 -5.55
CA PHE A 15 -5.08 7.29 -4.79
C PHE A 15 -5.20 7.66 -3.30
N GLU A 16 -5.82 8.80 -3.01
CA GLU A 16 -6.10 9.23 -1.63
C GLU A 16 -6.99 8.24 -0.87
N SER A 17 -8.01 7.69 -1.53
CA SER A 17 -8.85 6.63 -0.94
C SER A 17 -8.05 5.36 -0.68
N VAL A 18 -7.19 4.96 -1.61
CA VAL A 18 -6.31 3.79 -1.42
C VAL A 18 -5.34 4.02 -0.26
N LEU A 19 -4.76 5.21 -0.16
CA LEU A 19 -3.89 5.58 0.96
C LEU A 19 -4.63 5.55 2.31
N ALA A 20 -5.85 6.08 2.35
CA ALA A 20 -6.67 6.06 3.55
C ALA A 20 -6.96 4.63 4.00
N ASP A 21 -7.35 3.75 3.07
CA ASP A 21 -7.61 2.33 3.34
C ASP A 21 -6.36 1.64 3.91
N ILE A 22 -5.19 1.90 3.32
CA ILE A 22 -3.90 1.35 3.77
C ILE A 22 -3.57 1.81 5.20
N LYS A 23 -3.65 3.12 5.45
CA LYS A 23 -3.36 3.69 6.77
C LYS A 23 -4.31 3.14 7.83
N GLN A 24 -5.59 3.01 7.51
CA GLN A 24 -6.57 2.41 8.41
C GLN A 24 -6.22 0.96 8.73
N LYS A 25 -5.85 0.17 7.72
CA LYS A 25 -5.50 -1.23 7.92
C LYS A 25 -4.23 -1.41 8.77
N LEU A 26 -3.19 -0.61 8.51
CA LEU A 26 -1.98 -0.58 9.35
C LEU A 26 -2.32 -0.17 10.79
N ASN A 27 -3.17 0.84 10.99
CA ASN A 27 -3.61 1.24 12.33
C ASN A 27 -4.35 0.12 13.07
N ASN A 28 -5.17 -0.67 12.37
CA ASN A 28 -5.86 -1.82 12.97
C ASN A 28 -4.88 -2.92 13.36
N VAL A 29 -3.87 -3.17 12.52
CA VAL A 29 -2.76 -4.10 12.83
C VAL A 29 -2.05 -3.69 14.12
N TYR A 30 -1.68 -2.42 14.24
CA TYR A 30 -1.01 -1.88 15.44
C TYR A 30 -1.87 -1.80 16.70
N ARG A 31 -3.19 -2.03 16.59
CA ARG A 31 -4.11 -2.13 17.73
C ARG A 31 -4.43 -3.59 18.11
N GLY A 32 -3.94 -4.56 17.35
CA GLY A 32 -4.19 -5.99 17.55
C GLY A 32 -3.36 -6.62 18.67
N LYS A 33 -3.53 -7.92 18.89
CA LYS A 33 -2.77 -8.67 19.91
C LYS A 33 -1.37 -9.12 19.47
N ASN A 34 -1.09 -9.12 18.15
CA ASN A 34 0.16 -9.64 17.57
C ASN A 34 1.04 -8.52 16.97
N ILE A 35 1.15 -7.40 17.68
CA ILE A 35 1.83 -6.19 17.17
C ILE A 35 3.28 -6.50 16.78
N GLU A 36 4.02 -7.24 17.62
CA GLU A 36 5.42 -7.58 17.38
C GLU A 36 5.62 -8.39 16.09
N GLU A 37 4.84 -9.46 15.91
CA GLU A 37 4.89 -10.29 14.70
C GLU A 37 4.58 -9.47 13.45
N MET A 38 3.55 -8.64 13.51
CA MET A 38 3.16 -7.81 12.37
C MET A 38 4.18 -6.72 12.07
N HIS A 39 4.75 -6.12 13.11
CA HIS A 39 5.84 -5.15 12.96
C HIS A 39 7.05 -5.79 12.28
N ASN A 40 7.45 -6.99 12.71
CA ASN A 40 8.55 -7.72 12.09
C ASN A 40 8.27 -8.03 10.62
N ARG A 41 7.07 -8.52 10.28
CA ARG A 41 6.67 -8.77 8.88
C ARG A 41 6.69 -7.51 8.02
N ILE A 42 6.22 -6.38 8.55
CA ILE A 42 6.25 -5.08 7.86
C ILE A 42 7.70 -4.62 7.64
N ALA A 43 8.55 -4.75 8.66
CA ALA A 43 9.95 -4.37 8.58
C ALA A 43 10.72 -5.23 7.56
N GLU A 44 10.55 -6.55 7.59
CA GLU A 44 11.14 -7.48 6.63
C GLU A 44 10.72 -7.15 5.19
N PHE A 45 9.43 -6.89 4.97
CA PHE A 45 8.94 -6.49 3.66
C PHE A 45 9.55 -5.16 3.21
N GLY A 46 9.65 -4.18 4.10
CA GLY A 46 10.32 -2.90 3.84
C GLY A 46 11.79 -3.05 3.48
N TYR A 47 12.54 -3.89 4.20
CA TYR A 47 13.95 -4.17 3.89
C TYR A 47 14.14 -4.85 2.54
N LYS A 48 13.26 -5.80 2.19
CA LYS A 48 13.25 -6.43 0.86
C LYS A 48 13.07 -5.38 -0.25
N LEU A 49 12.17 -4.40 -0.06
CA LEU A 49 11.99 -3.32 -1.04
C LEU A 49 13.22 -2.42 -1.14
N MET A 50 13.84 -2.09 -0.02
CA MET A 50 15.07 -1.28 0.01
C MET A 50 16.25 -1.95 -0.70
N ASP A 51 16.40 -3.26 -0.57
CA ASP A 51 17.47 -4.02 -1.21
C ASP A 51 17.24 -4.11 -2.73
N LYS A 52 15.99 -4.28 -3.16
CA LYS A 52 15.64 -4.48 -4.58
C LYS A 52 15.46 -3.19 -5.39
N TYR A 53 14.96 -2.12 -4.77
CA TYR A 53 14.62 -0.87 -5.45
C TYR A 53 15.40 0.29 -4.82
N SER A 54 16.46 0.73 -5.51
CA SER A 54 17.32 1.83 -5.05
C SER A 54 16.58 3.15 -4.84
N ASP A 55 15.44 3.33 -5.52
CA ASP A 55 14.59 4.51 -5.49
C ASP A 55 13.35 4.35 -4.59
N CYS A 56 13.20 3.24 -3.83
CA CYS A 56 12.00 2.99 -3.00
C CYS A 56 11.64 4.13 -2.05
N ARG A 57 12.65 4.88 -1.56
CA ARG A 57 12.48 6.05 -0.69
C ARG A 57 11.89 7.28 -1.40
N ASN A 58 11.62 7.19 -2.69
CA ASN A 58 10.85 8.20 -3.41
C ASN A 58 9.35 7.85 -3.43
N TYR A 59 8.91 6.68 -2.95
CA TYR A 59 7.52 6.22 -3.12
C TYR A 59 6.71 6.51 -1.87
N ILE A 60 5.57 7.21 -2.01
CA ILE A 60 4.70 7.52 -0.86
C ILE A 60 4.24 6.25 -0.15
N LEU A 61 3.90 5.20 -0.89
CA LEU A 61 3.45 3.93 -0.31
C LEU A 61 4.53 3.27 0.55
N PHE A 62 5.80 3.39 0.17
CA PHE A 62 6.91 2.89 0.98
C PHE A 62 6.97 3.61 2.32
N HIS A 63 6.90 4.95 2.32
CA HIS A 63 6.88 5.72 3.57
C HIS A 63 5.69 5.38 4.46
N VAL A 64 4.51 5.16 3.88
CA VAL A 64 3.32 4.74 4.63
C VAL A 64 3.52 3.37 5.27
N LEU A 65 4.11 2.41 4.55
CA LEU A 65 4.41 1.07 5.07
C LEU A 65 5.32 1.14 6.30
N ILE A 66 6.43 1.89 6.21
CA ILE A 66 7.45 1.94 7.27
C ILE A 66 7.16 2.99 8.36
N GLY A 67 6.03 3.70 8.28
CA GLY A 67 5.66 4.75 9.24
C GLY A 67 6.54 6.01 9.18
N SER A 68 7.05 6.34 7.99
CA SER A 68 7.91 7.50 7.73
C SER A 68 7.13 8.65 7.06
N THR A 69 7.70 9.86 7.08
CA THR A 69 7.19 11.01 6.34
C THR A 69 7.82 11.05 4.95
N PRO A 70 7.03 11.01 3.86
CA PRO A 70 7.57 11.11 2.50
C PRO A 70 8.16 12.51 2.23
N PRO A 71 9.20 12.61 1.38
CA PRO A 71 9.70 13.90 0.92
C PRO A 71 8.68 14.61 0.03
N SER A 72 8.81 15.93 -0.13
CA SER A 72 7.87 16.76 -0.89
C SER A 72 7.78 16.41 -2.38
N ASN A 73 8.83 15.79 -2.93
CA ASN A 73 8.93 15.34 -4.32
C ASN A 73 8.66 13.84 -4.50
N ALA A 74 8.08 13.17 -3.50
CA ALA A 74 7.78 11.75 -3.57
C ALA A 74 6.77 11.42 -4.69
N THR A 75 6.96 10.27 -5.33
CA THR A 75 6.06 9.68 -6.31
C THR A 75 4.75 9.29 -5.65
N ILE A 76 3.69 9.99 -6.05
CA ILE A 76 2.34 9.83 -5.48
C ILE A 76 1.63 8.59 -6.02
N LYS A 77 1.98 8.00 -7.17
CA LYS A 77 1.05 7.04 -7.84
C LYS A 77 1.65 5.71 -8.30
N GLU A 78 2.78 5.30 -7.76
CA GLU A 78 3.38 4.02 -8.11
C GLU A 78 3.36 3.07 -6.92
N ASP A 79 2.79 1.88 -7.14
CA ASP A 79 3.00 0.72 -6.30
C ASP A 79 4.07 -0.16 -6.95
N PHE A 80 4.72 -1.02 -6.17
CA PHE A 80 5.71 -1.94 -6.69
C PHE A 80 5.04 -3.10 -7.45
N PRO A 81 5.68 -3.66 -8.48
CA PRO A 81 5.08 -4.70 -9.31
C PRO A 81 5.02 -6.06 -8.60
N GLY A 82 4.08 -6.91 -9.04
CA GLY A 82 4.04 -8.32 -8.66
C GLY A 82 3.81 -8.55 -7.17
N GLU A 83 4.72 -9.32 -6.55
CA GLU A 83 4.74 -9.68 -5.12
C GLU A 83 5.36 -8.60 -4.23
N ASP A 84 5.89 -7.53 -4.84
CA ASP A 84 6.46 -6.40 -4.10
C ASP A 84 5.41 -5.32 -3.83
N SER A 85 4.20 -5.47 -4.40
CA SER A 85 3.07 -4.56 -4.17
C SER A 85 2.75 -4.40 -2.69
N ILE A 86 2.90 -3.18 -2.19
CA ILE A 86 2.57 -2.81 -0.81
C ILE A 86 1.07 -2.96 -0.59
N ILE A 87 0.27 -2.60 -1.61
CA ILE A 87 -1.18 -2.72 -1.55
C ILE A 87 -1.59 -4.18 -1.34
N LYS A 88 -1.01 -5.11 -2.09
CA LYS A 88 -1.30 -6.55 -1.93
C LYS A 88 -0.80 -7.06 -0.58
N PHE A 89 0.42 -6.70 -0.19
CA PHE A 89 0.99 -7.10 1.10
C PHE A 89 0.07 -6.71 2.27
N ILE A 90 -0.34 -5.43 2.34
CA ILE A 90 -1.18 -4.92 3.42
C ILE A 90 -2.60 -5.51 3.38
N LYS A 91 -3.14 -5.80 2.20
CA LYS A 91 -4.42 -6.52 2.08
C LYS A 91 -4.35 -7.93 2.69
N ASN A 92 -3.18 -8.55 2.76
CA ASN A 92 -2.97 -9.90 3.30
C ASN A 92 -2.41 -9.91 4.74
N LEU A 93 -2.27 -8.74 5.38
CA LEU A 93 -2.12 -8.62 6.83
C LEU A 93 -3.47 -8.81 7.53
#